data_AF-A0A6B1DZ77-F1
#
_entry.id   AF-A0A6B1DZ77-F1
#
_cell.length_a   1.000
_cell.length_b   1.000
_cell.length_c   1.000
_cell.angle_alpha   90.00
_cell.angle_beta   90.00
_cell.angle_gamma   90.00
#
_symmetry.space_group_name_H-M   'P 1'
#
loop_
_entity.id
_entity.type
_entity.pdbx_description
1 polymer ?
#
loop_
_entity_poly.entity_id
_entity_poly.type
_entity_poly.pdbx_seq_one_letter_code
_entity_poly.pdbx_strand_id
1 'polypeptide(L)' 'MGRYIADIIMENRAIVEVKSVKQSGRIHTAQLLTCLRLANLQAGLLINFNVPVLRNGIKQVVL' A
#
# COMPACT_ATOMS: atom_id res chain seq x y z
N MET A 1 5.48 -8.99 -17.58
CA MET A 1 4.37 -8.42 -16.78
C MET A 1 4.13 -9.37 -15.61
N GLY A 2 4.42 -8.94 -14.38
CA GLY A 2 4.31 -9.79 -13.18
C GLY A 2 2.90 -9.86 -12.62
N ARG A 3 2.57 -10.93 -11.90
CA ARG A 3 1.31 -11.05 -11.15
C ARG A 3 1.41 -10.22 -9.87
N TYR A 4 0.47 -9.31 -9.67
CA TYR A 4 0.30 -8.61 -8.40
C TYR A 4 -1.01 -9.09 -7.74
N ILE A 5 -0.93 -9.40 -6.45
CA ILE A 5 -2.06 -9.78 -5.62
C ILE A 5 -2.07 -8.76 -4.48
N ALA A 6 -3.10 -7.92 -4.43
CA ALA A 6 -3.29 -6.98 -3.33
C ALA A 6 -3.58 -7.75 -2.03
N ASP A 7 -3.07 -7.24 -0.91
CA ASP A 7 -3.40 -7.83 0.40
C ASP A 7 -4.90 -7.65 0.69
N ILE A 8 -5.43 -6.44 0.47
CA ILE A 8 -6.85 -6.12 0.66
C ILE A 8 -7.30 -5.10 -0.41
N ILE A 9 -8.49 -5.33 -0.97
CA ILE A 9 -9.22 -4.35 -1.80
C ILE A 9 -10.50 -4.00 -1.06
N MET A 10 -10.69 -2.72 -0.73
CA MET A 10 -11.89 -2.23 -0.07
C MET A 10 -12.91 -1.76 -1.11
N GLU A 11 -13.99 -2.52 -1.28
CA GLU A 11 -15.15 -2.18 -2.13
C GLU A 11 -14.81 -1.68 -3.54
N ASN A 12 -13.68 -2.12 -4.09
CA ASN A 12 -13.15 -1.61 -5.37
C ASN A 12 -12.98 -0.08 -5.39
N ARG A 13 -12.60 0.52 -4.26
CA ARG A 13 -12.34 1.95 -4.09
C ARG A 13 -10.91 2.24 -3.63
N ALA A 14 -10.33 1.34 -2.85
CA ALA A 14 -8.97 1.50 -2.34
C ALA A 14 -8.23 0.17 -2.19
N ILE A 15 -6.90 0.24 -2.31
CA ILE A 15 -5.99 -0.88 -2.00
C ILE A 15 -5.34 -0.65 -0.64
N VAL A 16 -5.31 -1.67 0.21
CA VAL A 16 -4.51 -1.66 1.44
C VAL A 16 -3.41 -2.68 1.32
N GLU A 17 -2.18 -2.24 1.59
CA GLU A 17 -0.97 -3.03 1.57
C GLU A 17 -0.34 -3.06 2.96
N VAL A 18 -0.10 -4.26 3.46
CA VAL A 18 0.46 -4.49 4.78
C VAL A 18 1.93 -4.89 4.65
N LYS A 19 2.77 -4.38 5.55
CA LYS A 19 4.20 -4.67 5.63
C LYS A 19 4.63 -4.86 7.09
N SER A 20 5.75 -5.53 7.29
CA SER A 20 6.42 -5.66 8.58
C SER A 20 7.94 -5.56 8.38
N VAL A 21 8.40 -4.34 8.07
CA VAL A 21 9.79 -4.07 7.68
C VAL A 21 10.42 -2.99 8.57
N LYS A 22 11.74 -3.09 8.82
CA LYS A 22 12.48 -2.11 9.66
C LYS A 22 12.48 -0.70 9.08
N GLN A 23 12.62 -0.57 7.75
CA GLN A 23 12.55 0.73 7.08
C GLN A 23 11.56 0.65 5.93
N SER A 24 10.53 1.49 5.98
CA SER A 24 9.59 1.65 4.87
C SER A 24 10.18 2.58 3.82
N GLY A 25 10.72 2.01 2.73
CA GLY A 25 11.33 2.77 1.64
C GLY A 25 10.35 3.28 0.58
N ARG A 26 10.84 4.15 -0.32
CA ARG A 26 10.07 4.67 -1.48
C ARG A 26 9.56 3.57 -2.41
N ILE A 27 10.23 2.40 -2.43
CA ILE A 27 9.86 1.26 -3.27
C ILE A 27 8.44 0.75 -3.01
N HIS A 28 8.00 0.71 -1.75
CA HIS A 28 6.65 0.24 -1.40
C HIS A 28 5.57 1.20 -1.92
N THR A 29 5.85 2.50 -1.89
CA THR A 29 4.96 3.52 -2.49
C THR A 29 4.92 3.39 -4.01
N ALA A 30 6.06 3.18 -4.67
CA ALA A 30 6.11 3.00 -6.13
C ALA A 30 5.34 1.73 -6.57
N GLN A 31 5.46 0.65 -5.81
CA GLN A 31 4.69 -0.58 -6.02
C GLN A 31 3.19 -0.31 -5.89
N LEU A 32 2.73 0.29 -4.78
CA LEU A 32 1.32 0.63 -4.58
C LEU A 32 0.78 1.54 -5.71
N LEU A 33 1.53 2.57 -6.13
CA LEU A 33 1.13 3.43 -7.24
C LEU A 33 0.95 2.68 -8.56
N THR A 34 1.82 1.69 -8.83
CA THR A 34 1.69 0.84 -10.02
C THR A 34 0.42 0.01 -9.96
N CYS A 35 0.14 -0.56 -8.79
CA CYS A 35 -1.03 -1.38 -8.56
C CYS A 35 -2.33 -0.60 -8.65
N LEU A 36 -2.37 0.61 -8.08
CA LEU A 36 -3.50 1.52 -8.20
C LEU A 36 -3.79 1.89 -9.66
N ARG A 37 -2.76 2.16 -10.48
CA ARG A 37 -2.92 2.39 -11.94
C ARG A 37 -3.51 1.18 -12.65
N LEU A 38 -3.00 -0.02 -12.36
CA LEU A 38 -3.47 -1.25 -12.99
C LEU A 38 -4.89 -1.63 -12.56
N ALA A 39 -5.28 -1.31 -11.32
CA ALA A 39 -6.60 -1.56 -10.77
C ALA A 39 -7.62 -0.45 -11.09
N ASN A 40 -7.20 0.64 -11.75
CA ASN A 40 -8.01 1.84 -11.97
C ASN A 40 -8.61 2.42 -10.67
N LEU A 41 -7.79 2.47 -9.61
CA LEU A 41 -8.13 3.03 -8.31
C LEU A 41 -7.26 4.25 -7.99
N GLN A 42 -7.78 5.20 -7.22
CA GLN A 42 -7.05 6.43 -6.90
C GLN A 42 -6.47 6.46 -5.50
N ALA A 43 -6.98 5.66 -4.57
CA ALA A 43 -6.59 5.71 -3.17
C ALA A 43 -5.95 4.41 -2.70
N GLY A 44 -4.89 4.51 -1.91
CA GLY A 44 -4.29 3.37 -1.25
C GLY A 44 -3.70 3.69 0.12
N LEU A 45 -3.53 2.62 0.91
CA LEU A 45 -2.95 2.66 2.25
C LEU A 45 -1.77 1.70 2.31
N LEU A 46 -0.62 2.20 2.75
CA LEU A 46 0.51 1.38 3.19
C LEU A 46 0.50 1.35 4.72
N ILE A 47 0.49 0.15 5.31
CA ILE A 47 0.50 -0.04 6.75
C ILE A 47 1.72 -0.88 7.11
N ASN A 48 2.73 -0.28 7.74
CA ASN A 48 3.87 -0.99 8.31
C ASN A 48 3.62 -1.28 9.79
N PHE A 49 3.46 -2.56 10.14
CA PHE A 49 3.23 -3.00 11.53
C PHE A 49 4.51 -3.06 12.38
N ASN A 50 5.68 -2.95 11.77
CA ASN A 50 6.95 -2.97 12.49
C ASN A 50 7.28 -1.57 13.08
N VAL A 51 6.35 -1.04 13.87
CA VAL A 51 6.46 0.23 14.61
C VAL A 51 5.78 0.07 15.98
N PRO A 52 6.26 0.75 17.04
CA PRO A 52 5.62 0.67 18.36
C PRO A 52 4.21 1.25 18.42
N VAL A 53 3.92 2.24 17.56
CA VAL A 53 2.61 2.90 17.47
C VAL A 53 2.13 2.81 16.03
N LEU A 54 1.06 2.05 15.79
CA LEU A 54 0.59 1.73 14.43
C LEU A 54 0.33 2.98 13.58
N ARG A 55 -0.18 4.07 14.18
CA ARG A 55 -0.43 5.34 13.47
C ARG A 55 0.83 5.86 12.75
N ASN A 56 2.03 5.60 13.28
CA ASN A 56 3.29 6.02 12.68
C ASN A 56 3.71 5.15 11.48
N GLY A 57 3.09 3.98 11.33
CA GLY A 57 3.32 3.05 10.23
C GLY A 57 2.33 3.21 9.08
N ILE A 58 1.31 4.07 9.22
CA ILE A 58 0.28 4.30 8.20
C ILE A 58 0.72 5.41 7.26
N LYS A 59 0.65 5.13 5.96
CA LYS A 59 0.87 6.11 4.89
C LYS A 59 -0.27 6.03 3.88
N GLN A 60 -0.96 7.15 3.70
CA GLN A 60 -1.90 7.33 2.61
C GLN A 60 -1.16 7.63 1.30
N VAL A 61 -1.65 7.06 0.21
CA VAL A 61 -1.13 7.29 -1.14
C VAL A 61 -2.32 7.59 -2.05
N VAL A 62 -2.22 8.67 -2.80
CA VAL A 62 -3.22 9.09 -3.80
C VAL A 62 -2.51 9.19 -5.15
N LEU A 63 -3.20 8.75 -6.20
CA LEU A 63 -2.67 8.71 -7.57
C LEU A 63 -2.66 10.07 -8.26
#